data_AF-A0A7W0VCN3-F1
#
_entry.id   AF-A0A7W0VCN3-F1
#
_cell.length_a   1.000
_cell.length_b   1.000
_cell.length_c   1.000
_cell.angle_alpha   90.00
_cell.angle_beta   90.00
_cell.angle_gamma   90.00
#
_symmetry.space_group_name_H-M   'P 1'
#
loop_
_entity.id
_entity.type
_entity.pdbx_description
1 polymer ?
#
loop_
_entity_poly.entity_id
_entity_poly.type
_entity_poly.pdbx_seq_one_letter_code
_entity_poly.pdbx_strand_id
1 'polypeptide(L)'
;MTYSSELETAIRAARAAGSVIADYYARGSVQVDLKADASPVTQADRDADVVIAEVIRAAFPADAILSEETPDDHARLSRSRVWIVDPLDGTRDFVGRTDDFAVHVALAVDGVPV
;
A
#
# COMPACT_ATOMS: atom_id res chain seq x y z
N MET A 1 11.21 -12.48 17.54
CA MET A 1 12.04 -12.15 16.35
C MET A 1 12.26 -10.63 16.33
N THR A 2 13.35 -10.16 15.74
CA THR A 2 13.82 -8.76 15.77
C THR A 2 12.83 -7.73 15.20
N TYR A 3 11.85 -8.15 14.39
CA TYR A 3 10.83 -7.27 13.77
C TYR A 3 9.40 -7.77 13.97
N SER A 4 9.10 -8.35 15.14
CA SER A 4 7.79 -8.97 15.37
C SER A 4 6.65 -7.96 15.34
N SER A 5 6.84 -6.74 15.86
CA SER A 5 5.78 -5.72 15.89
C SER A 5 5.54 -5.11 14.51
N GLU A 6 6.60 -4.99 13.72
CA GLU A 6 6.57 -4.55 12.33
C GLU A 6 5.83 -5.57 11.47
N LEU A 7 6.19 -6.85 11.57
CA LEU A 7 5.51 -7.91 10.82
C LEU A 7 4.01 -7.96 11.15
N GLU A 8 3.64 -7.90 12.43
CA GLU A 8 2.22 -7.86 12.82
C GLU A 8 1.51 -6.60 12.29
N THR A 9 2.20 -5.47 12.22
CA THR A 9 1.63 -4.23 11.65
C THR A 9 1.50 -4.33 10.13
N ALA A 10 2.48 -4.91 9.43
CA ALA A 10 2.43 -5.16 8.00
C ALA A 10 1.24 -6.07 7.65
N ILE A 11 1.07 -7.17 8.41
CA ILE A 11 -0.07 -8.09 8.24
C ILE A 11 -1.40 -7.38 8.47
N ARG A 12 -1.52 -6.56 9.52
CA ARG A 12 -2.74 -5.78 9.79
C ARG A 12 -3.03 -4.78 8.67
N ALA A 13 -2.03 -4.05 8.20
CA ALA A 13 -2.17 -3.08 7.12
C ALA A 13 -2.61 -3.75 5.82
N ALA A 14 -1.92 -4.83 5.42
CA ALA A 14 -2.24 -5.58 4.21
C ALA A 14 -3.64 -6.20 4.26
N ARG A 15 -4.07 -6.74 5.40
CA ARG A 15 -5.43 -7.27 5.57
C ARG A 15 -6.50 -6.18 5.53
N ALA A 16 -6.22 -5.03 6.12
CA ALA A 16 -7.16 -3.91 6.13
C ALA A 16 -7.37 -3.36 4.70
N ALA A 17 -6.29 -3.14 3.95
CA ALA A 17 -6.37 -2.81 2.52
C ALA A 17 -7.07 -3.91 1.71
N GLY A 18 -6.71 -5.17 1.94
CA GLY A 18 -7.35 -6.31 1.26
C GLY A 18 -8.87 -6.36 1.45
N SER A 19 -9.38 -5.97 2.63
CA SER A 19 -10.82 -5.86 2.86
C SER A 19 -11.45 -4.74 2.01
N VAL A 20 -10.81 -3.57 1.92
CA VAL A 20 -11.28 -2.45 1.09
C VAL A 20 -11.31 -2.85 -0.38
N ILE A 21 -10.22 -3.45 -0.86
CA ILE A 21 -10.09 -3.90 -2.25
C ILE A 21 -11.14 -4.97 -2.57
N ALA A 22 -11.34 -5.95 -1.69
CA ALA A 22 -12.35 -6.99 -1.87
C ALA A 22 -13.78 -6.42 -1.93
N ASP A 23 -14.09 -5.40 -1.11
CA ASP A 23 -15.39 -4.73 -1.14
C ASP A 23 -15.62 -4.00 -2.48
N TYR A 24 -14.63 -3.29 -3.00
CA TYR A 24 -14.71 -2.68 -4.33
C TYR A 24 -14.84 -3.74 -5.42
N TYR A 25 -14.04 -4.80 -5.35
CA TYR A 25 -14.05 -5.90 -6.31
C TYR A 25 -15.41 -6.60 -6.37
N ALA A 26 -16.07 -6.79 -5.23
CA ALA A 26 -17.38 -7.42 -5.13
C ALA A 26 -18.52 -6.54 -5.70
N ARG A 27 -18.42 -5.20 -5.56
CA ARG A 27 -19.42 -4.25 -6.09
C ARG A 27 -19.42 -4.15 -7.61
N GLY A 28 -18.28 -4.45 -8.25
CA GLY A 28 -18.14 -4.50 -9.71
C GLY A 28 -18.18 -3.16 -10.43
N SER A 29 -18.35 -2.04 -9.72
CA SER A 29 -18.20 -0.69 -10.26
C SER A 29 -17.18 0.08 -9.42
N VAL A 30 -16.09 0.46 -10.06
CA VAL A 30 -15.03 1.28 -9.48
C VAL A 30 -14.67 2.36 -10.49
N GLN A 31 -14.45 3.58 -10.01
CA GLN A 31 -13.92 4.63 -10.87
C GLN A 31 -12.47 4.27 -11.23
N VAL A 32 -12.15 4.34 -12.52
CA VAL A 32 -10.80 4.11 -13.05
C VAL A 32 -10.33 5.42 -13.68
N ASP A 33 -9.21 5.93 -13.20
CA ASP A 33 -8.47 7.04 -13.80
C ASP A 33 -7.17 6.50 -14.43
N LEU A 34 -6.46 7.36 -15.17
CA LEU A 34 -5.14 7.05 -15.73
C LEU A 34 -4.07 7.94 -15.09
N LYS A 35 -2.95 7.33 -14.70
CA LYS A 35 -1.74 8.04 -14.29
C LYS A 35 -1.05 8.65 -15.51
N ALA A 36 -0.03 9.48 -15.28
CA ALA A 36 0.70 10.17 -16.35
C ALA A 36 1.39 9.22 -17.34
N ASP A 37 1.74 8.01 -16.91
CA ASP A 37 2.32 6.94 -17.72
C ASP A 37 1.28 6.02 -18.37
N ALA A 38 -0.01 6.38 -18.31
CA ALA A 38 -1.15 5.63 -18.80
C ALA A 38 -1.40 4.26 -18.10
N SER A 39 -0.79 4.03 -16.93
CA SER A 39 -1.23 2.95 -16.03
C SER A 39 -2.59 3.32 -15.39
N PRO A 40 -3.48 2.33 -15.15
CA PRO A 40 -4.73 2.59 -14.45
C PRO A 40 -4.50 2.80 -12.96
N VAL A 41 -5.37 3.61 -12.35
CA VAL A 41 -5.51 3.75 -10.90
C VAL A 41 -7.00 3.78 -10.58
N THR A 42 -7.42 3.18 -9.48
CA THR A 42 -8.83 3.18 -9.07
C THR A 42 -9.03 3.80 -7.71
N GLN A 43 -10.29 4.01 -7.33
CA GLN A 43 -10.62 4.41 -5.96
C GLN A 43 -10.21 3.33 -4.93
N ALA A 44 -10.13 2.06 -5.34
CA ALA A 44 -9.68 0.99 -4.46
C ALA A 44 -8.20 1.15 -4.09
N ASP A 45 -7.33 1.52 -5.04
CA ASP A 45 -5.90 1.78 -4.80
C ASP A 45 -5.74 2.93 -3.78
N ARG A 46 -6.47 4.04 -3.99
CA ARG A 46 -6.41 5.22 -3.13
C ARG A 46 -6.91 4.95 -1.70
N ASP A 47 -8.03 4.25 -1.56
CA ASP A 47 -8.59 3.96 -0.24
C ASP A 47 -7.74 2.92 0.50
N ALA A 48 -7.17 1.94 -0.21
CA ALA A 48 -6.22 0.99 0.35
C ALA A 48 -4.95 1.70 0.86
N ASP A 49 -4.42 2.67 0.10
CA ASP A 49 -3.25 3.47 0.49
C ASP A 49 -3.49 4.21 1.82
N VAL A 50 -4.64 4.89 1.92
CA VAL A 50 -5.03 5.62 3.14
C VAL A 50 -5.06 4.69 4.34
N VAL A 51 -5.74 3.54 4.23
CA VAL A 51 -5.87 2.58 5.34
C VAL A 51 -4.52 1.98 5.74
N ILE A 52 -3.65 1.66 4.78
CA ILE A 52 -2.29 1.17 5.09
C ILE A 52 -1.52 2.25 5.86
N ALA A 53 -1.54 3.49 5.36
CA ALA A 53 -0.83 4.59 5.98
C ALA A 53 -1.35 4.91 7.39
N GLU A 54 -2.66 4.83 7.63
CA GLU A 54 -3.25 4.97 8.97
C GLU A 54 -2.76 3.90 9.94
N VAL A 55 -2.79 2.62 9.53
CA VAL A 55 -2.34 1.50 10.37
C VAL A 55 -0.86 1.63 10.71
N ILE A 56 -0.02 1.97 9.74
CA ILE A 56 1.43 2.14 9.95
C ILE A 56 1.70 3.35 10.84
N ARG A 57 1.12 4.52 10.55
CA ARG A 57 1.35 5.76 11.34
C ARG A 57 0.87 5.64 12.78
N ALA A 58 -0.19 4.87 13.04
CA ALA A 58 -0.67 4.62 14.40
C ALA A 58 0.34 3.80 15.23
N ALA A 59 1.07 2.88 14.61
CA ALA A 59 2.06 2.04 15.29
C ALA A 59 3.47 2.66 15.30
N PHE A 60 3.86 3.33 14.21
CA PHE A 60 5.21 3.84 13.98
C PHE A 60 5.17 5.29 13.44
N PRO A 61 4.75 6.27 14.26
CA PRO A 61 4.54 7.66 13.80
C PRO A 61 5.83 8.38 13.35
N ALA A 62 7.01 7.83 13.66
CA ALA A 62 8.30 8.40 13.28
C ALA A 62 8.92 7.78 12.01
N ASP A 63 8.37 6.66 11.53
CA ASP A 63 8.84 5.98 10.33
C ASP A 63 8.31 6.70 9.08
N ALA A 64 9.08 6.70 7.99
CA ALA A 64 8.59 7.19 6.70
C ALA A 64 7.77 6.13 5.97
N ILE A 65 6.93 6.58 5.04
CA ILE A 65 6.16 5.73 4.12
C ILE A 65 6.42 6.22 2.70
N LEU A 66 6.78 5.29 1.83
CA LEU A 66 6.83 5.45 0.38
C LEU A 66 5.72 4.57 -0.21
N SER A 67 4.80 5.18 -0.95
CA SER A 67 3.69 4.48 -1.60
C SER A 67 3.60 4.87 -3.07
N GLU A 68 3.06 3.98 -3.90
CA GLU A 68 2.76 4.26 -5.30
C GLU A 68 1.66 5.34 -5.46
N GLU A 69 0.71 5.40 -4.52
CA GLU A 69 -0.49 6.26 -4.64
C GLU A 69 -0.39 7.61 -3.93
N THR A 70 0.63 7.77 -3.07
CA THR A 70 0.92 9.03 -2.38
C THR A 70 2.15 9.69 -3.02
N PRO A 71 2.13 11.01 -3.30
CA PRO A 71 3.30 11.71 -3.81
C PRO A 71 4.54 11.49 -2.93
N ASP A 72 5.67 11.17 -3.56
CA ASP A 72 6.92 10.93 -2.84
C ASP A 72 7.35 12.20 -2.07
N ASP A 73 7.68 12.03 -0.79
CA ASP A 73 8.33 13.03 0.05
C ASP A 73 9.79 12.60 0.29
N HIS A 74 10.72 13.29 -0.37
CA HIS A 74 12.15 13.02 -0.26
C HIS A 74 12.70 13.18 1.16
N ALA A 75 11.97 13.78 2.11
CA ALA A 75 12.32 13.74 3.53
C ALA A 75 12.50 12.30 4.04
N ARG A 76 11.85 11.29 3.42
CA ARG A 76 12.06 9.87 3.73
C ARG A 76 13.51 9.42 3.59
N LEU A 77 14.30 10.06 2.70
CA LEU A 77 15.71 9.70 2.48
C LEU A 77 16.60 9.98 3.68
N SER A 78 16.13 10.81 4.61
CA SER A 78 16.79 11.07 5.90
C SER A 78 16.31 10.16 7.04
N ARG A 79 15.36 9.25 6.79
CA ARG A 79 14.85 8.31 7.78
C ARG A 79 15.56 6.97 7.65
N SER A 80 15.99 6.42 8.78
CA SER A 80 16.55 5.06 8.84
C SER A 80 15.49 4.02 8.47
N ARG A 81 14.24 4.22 8.91
CA ARG A 81 13.13 3.28 8.72
C ARG A 81 12.13 3.82 7.70
N VAL A 82 11.91 3.05 6.64
CA VAL A 82 11.01 3.41 5.55
C VAL A 82 10.13 2.21 5.20
N TRP A 83 8.82 2.38 5.37
CA TRP A 83 7.81 1.46 4.86
C TRP A 83 7.63 1.69 3.37
N ILE A 84 7.62 0.61 2.59
CA ILE A 84 7.46 0.65 1.13
C ILE A 84 6.19 -0.13 0.80
N VAL A 85 5.27 0.53 0.11
CA VAL A 85 3.89 0.06 -0.03
C VAL A 85 3.47 0.13 -1.50
N ASP A 86 2.87 -0.97 -1.96
CA ASP A 86 2.03 -0.99 -3.16
C ASP A 86 0.62 -1.41 -2.70
N PRO A 87 -0.34 -0.46 -2.66
CA PRO A 87 -1.67 -0.73 -2.13
C PRO A 87 -2.46 -1.75 -2.94
N LEU A 88 -2.24 -1.82 -4.26
CA LEU A 88 -2.92 -2.73 -5.17
C LEU A 88 -2.02 -3.02 -6.37
N ASP A 89 -1.12 -3.99 -6.22
CA ASP A 89 -0.35 -4.52 -7.34
C ASP A 89 -1.28 -5.28 -8.27
N GLY A 90 -1.18 -5.03 -9.57
CA GLY A 90 -2.09 -5.61 -10.56
C GLY A 90 -3.39 -4.83 -10.77
N THR A 91 -3.38 -3.49 -10.71
CA THR A 91 -4.59 -2.67 -10.98
C THR A 91 -5.27 -2.98 -12.32
N ARG A 92 -4.51 -3.37 -13.36
CA ARG A 92 -5.06 -3.84 -14.65
C ARG A 92 -5.88 -5.12 -14.50
N ASP A 93 -5.36 -6.06 -13.72
CA ASP A 93 -5.97 -7.35 -13.43
C ASP A 93 -7.20 -7.20 -12.52
N PHE A 94 -7.13 -6.29 -11.55
CA PHE A 94 -8.26 -5.86 -10.75
C PHE A 94 -9.41 -5.30 -11.60
N VAL A 95 -9.12 -4.37 -12.51
CA VAL A 95 -10.12 -3.83 -13.45
C VAL A 95 -10.60 -4.90 -14.44
N GLY A 96 -9.70 -5.78 -14.90
CA GLY A 96 -9.98 -6.87 -15.82
C GLY A 96 -10.71 -8.07 -15.21
N ARG A 97 -10.87 -8.10 -13.89
CA ARG A 97 -11.49 -9.18 -13.12
C ARG A 97 -10.82 -10.55 -13.32
N THR A 98 -9.50 -10.57 -13.30
CA THR A 98 -8.70 -11.81 -13.49
C THR A 98 -8.35 -12.50 -12.17
N ASP A 99 -8.78 -11.96 -11.03
CA ASP A 99 -8.48 -12.43 -9.67
C ASP A 99 -6.99 -12.43 -9.30
N ASP A 100 -6.12 -11.81 -10.11
CA ASP A 100 -4.67 -11.79 -9.93
C ASP A 100 -4.17 -10.40 -9.53
N PHE A 101 -4.25 -10.09 -8.23
CA PHE A 101 -3.79 -8.83 -7.65
C PHE A 101 -3.46 -9.01 -6.17
N ALA A 102 -2.60 -8.14 -5.63
CA ALA A 102 -2.07 -8.28 -4.28
C ALA A 102 -1.87 -6.94 -3.56
N VAL A 103 -1.68 -7.00 -2.25
CA VAL A 103 -1.22 -5.87 -1.44
C VAL A 103 0.21 -6.16 -1.00
N HIS A 104 1.14 -5.25 -1.27
CA HIS A 104 2.53 -5.37 -0.82
C HIS A 104 2.86 -4.34 0.26
N VAL A 105 3.39 -4.83 1.37
CA VAL A 105 3.88 -4.00 2.48
C VAL A 105 5.24 -4.53 2.89
N ALA A 106 6.26 -3.68 2.79
CA ALA A 106 7.63 -3.99 3.18
C ALA A 106 8.21 -2.92 4.11
N LEU A 107 9.25 -3.27 4.84
CA LEU A 107 10.05 -2.34 5.63
C LEU A 107 11.51 -2.44 5.20
N ALA A 108 12.14 -1.28 5.03
CA ALA A 108 13.58 -1.16 4.91
C ALA A 108 14.16 -0.40 6.12
N VAL A 109 15.28 -0.89 6.63
CA VAL A 109 16.08 -0.25 7.69
C VAL A 109 17.46 0.05 7.14
N ASP A 110 17.85 1.31 7.16
CA ASP A 110 19.10 1.84 6.58
C ASP A 110 19.29 1.41 5.12
N GLY A 111 18.19 1.38 4.36
CA GLY A 111 18.16 0.99 2.95
C GLY A 111 18.20 -0.51 2.69
N VAL A 112 18.13 -1.36 3.73
CA VAL A 112 18.14 -2.83 3.61
C VAL A 112 16.76 -3.39 4.00
N PRO A 113 16.12 -4.24 3.17
CA PRO A 113 14.88 -4.93 3.54
C PRO A 113 15.08 -5.86 4.75
N VAL A 114 14.08 -5.94 5.63
CA VAL A 114 14.14 -6.72 6.89
C VAL A 114 12.96 -7.66 7.11
#